data_AF-A0A538G6B4-F1
#
_entry.id   AF-A0A538G6B4-F1
#
_cell.length_a   1.000
_cell.length_b   1.000
_cell.length_c   1.000
_cell.angle_alpha   90.00
_cell.angle_beta   90.00
_cell.angle_gamma   90.00
#
_symmetry.space_group_name_H-M   'P 1'
#
loop_
_entity.id
_entity.type
_entity.pdbx_description
1 polymer ?
#
loop_
_entity_poly.entity_id
_entity_poly.type
_entity_poly.pdbx_seq_one_letter_code
_entity_poly.pdbx_strand_id
1 'polypeptide(L)'
;MLASSYPFLDVVWTMFIFFAFVIWIWLLILVLGDNFARQDHSGWAKAGWTLFVIFTPLLGVLVYMIVRPPLEKTLTARSAN
;
A
#
# COMPACT_ATOMS: atom_id res chain seq x y z
N MET A 1 8.10 21.50 -11.63
CA MET A 1 8.01 20.51 -12.72
C MET A 1 9.39 19.88 -12.91
N LEU A 2 9.84 19.07 -11.94
CA LEU A 2 11.14 18.37 -11.95
C LEU A 2 10.98 16.84 -12.01
N ALA A 3 9.76 16.35 -12.28
CA ALA A 3 9.46 14.93 -12.19
C ALA A 3 9.75 14.14 -13.47
N SER A 4 9.95 14.80 -14.63
CA SER A 4 9.98 14.11 -15.94
C SER A 4 11.30 14.25 -16.70
N SER A 5 12.43 14.46 -16.00
CA SER A 5 13.74 14.56 -16.68
C SER A 5 14.24 13.22 -17.23
N TYR A 6 13.63 12.08 -16.84
CA TYR A 6 14.07 10.73 -17.23
C TYR A 6 12.87 9.81 -17.58
N PRO A 7 12.26 9.97 -18.76
CA PRO A 7 11.06 9.21 -19.15
C PRO A 7 11.26 7.69 -19.16
N PHE A 8 12.48 7.21 -19.47
CA PHE A 8 12.80 5.78 -19.39
C PHE A 8 12.76 5.26 -17.95
N LEU A 9 13.36 6.00 -17.02
CA LEU A 9 13.40 5.61 -15.61
C LEU A 9 11.99 5.62 -15.01
N ASP A 10 11.14 6.58 -15.39
CA ASP A 10 9.74 6.64 -14.98
C ASP A 10 8.95 5.40 -15.44
N VAL A 11 9.15 4.96 -16.69
CA VAL A 11 8.51 3.73 -17.20
C VAL A 11 9.02 2.48 -16.46
N VAL A 12 10.32 2.37 -16.20
CA VAL A 12 10.88 1.26 -15.40
C VAL A 12 10.33 1.29 -13.97
N TRP A 13 10.23 2.47 -13.36
CA TRP A 13 9.75 2.65 -12.00
C TRP A 13 8.27 2.30 -11.86
N THR A 14 7.43 2.75 -12.79
CA THR A 14 6.02 2.39 -12.83
C THR A 14 5.81 0.89 -13.07
N MET A 15 6.60 0.27 -13.94
CA MET A 15 6.61 -1.18 -14.14
C MET A 15 7.02 -1.92 -12.85
N PHE A 16 8.03 -1.44 -12.14
CA PHE A 16 8.47 -2.01 -10.87
C PHE A 16 7.35 -1.96 -9.81
N ILE A 17 6.69 -0.81 -9.65
CA ILE A 17 5.53 -0.67 -8.74
C ILE A 17 4.40 -1.62 -9.14
N PHE A 18 4.13 -1.77 -10.44
CA PHE A 18 3.12 -2.70 -10.93
C PHE A 18 3.46 -4.16 -10.58
N PHE A 19 4.70 -4.61 -10.79
CA PHE A 19 5.14 -5.94 -10.37
C PHE A 19 5.09 -6.13 -8.86
N ALA A 20 5.51 -5.13 -8.08
CA ALA A 20 5.41 -5.16 -6.63
C ALA A 20 3.95 -5.33 -6.18
N PHE A 21 3.00 -4.66 -6.84
CA PHE A 21 1.57 -4.83 -6.60
C PHE A 21 1.09 -6.26 -6.92
N VAL A 22 1.51 -6.84 -8.05
CA VAL A 22 1.17 -8.24 -8.40
C VAL A 22 1.75 -9.23 -7.39
N ILE A 23 3.02 -9.09 -7.02
CA ILE A 23 3.67 -9.92 -5.99
C ILE A 23 2.93 -9.79 -4.67
N TRP A 24 2.52 -8.58 -4.30
CA TRP A 24 1.77 -8.34 -3.07
C TRP A 24 0.44 -9.10 -3.04
N ILE A 25 -0.34 -9.08 -4.14
CA ILE A 25 -1.56 -9.89 -4.26
C ILE A 25 -1.25 -11.39 -4.18
N TRP A 26 -0.18 -11.84 -4.82
CA TRP A 26 0.22 -13.25 -4.75
C TRP A 26 0.61 -13.65 -3.32
N LEU A 27 1.36 -12.81 -2.61
CA LEU A 27 1.71 -13.05 -1.22
C LEU A 27 0.47 -13.14 -0.32
N LEU A 28 -0.57 -12.33 -0.55
CA LEU A 28 -1.83 -12.48 0.16
C LEU A 28 -2.42 -13.88 -0.03
N ILE A 29 -2.53 -14.36 -1.27
CA ILE A 29 -3.11 -15.68 -1.54
C ILE A 29 -2.25 -16.80 -0.93
N LEU A 30 -0.92 -16.70 -1.05
CA LEU A 30 0.01 -17.67 -0.48
C LEU A 30 -0.06 -17.71 1.05
N VAL A 31 -0.07 -16.56 1.70
CA VAL A 31 -0.15 -16.46 3.17
C VAL A 31 -1.50 -16.97 3.66
N LEU A 32 -2.61 -16.64 2.98
CA LEU A 32 -3.92 -17.19 3.30
C LEU A 32 -3.94 -18.72 3.13
N GLY A 33 -3.41 -19.22 2.00
CA GLY A 33 -3.28 -20.66 1.74
C GLY A 33 -2.47 -21.39 2.83
N ASP A 34 -1.31 -20.86 3.21
CA ASP A 34 -0.46 -21.41 4.28
C ASP A 34 -1.19 -21.41 5.63
N ASN A 35 -1.87 -20.31 5.97
CA ASN A 35 -2.65 -20.18 7.20
C ASN A 35 -3.79 -21.20 7.28
N PHE A 36 -4.46 -21.50 6.17
CA PHE A 36 -5.51 -22.53 6.14
C PHE A 36 -4.95 -23.95 6.13
N ALA A 37 -3.81 -24.19 5.46
CA ALA A 37 -3.16 -25.50 5.36
C ALA A 37 -2.64 -26.01 6.72
N ARG A 38 -2.22 -25.12 7.61
CA ARG A 38 -1.78 -25.42 8.97
C ARG A 38 -2.92 -26.01 9.82
N GLN A 39 -2.86 -27.28 10.20
CA GLN A 39 -3.89 -27.98 11.01
C GLN A 39 -3.68 -27.83 12.53
N ASP A 40 -2.59 -27.19 12.94
CA ASP A 40 -2.11 -27.07 14.33
C ASP A 40 -2.69 -25.87 15.11
N HIS A 41 -3.37 -24.94 14.43
CA HIS A 41 -3.93 -23.74 15.04
C HIS A 41 -5.46 -23.75 15.14
N SER A 42 -6.01 -23.22 16.24
CA SER A 42 -7.45 -23.05 16.43
C SER A 42 -8.06 -22.15 15.35
N GLY A 43 -9.30 -22.43 14.93
CA GLY A 43 -9.98 -21.67 13.87
C GLY A 43 -10.06 -20.15 14.12
N TRP A 44 -10.09 -19.74 15.40
CA TRP A 44 -10.07 -18.33 15.80
C TRP A 44 -8.72 -17.65 15.54
N ALA A 45 -7.60 -18.35 15.78
CA ALA A 45 -6.28 -17.81 15.45
C ALA A 45 -6.14 -17.60 13.94
N LYS A 46 -6.61 -18.57 13.14
CA LYS A 46 -6.64 -18.45 11.67
C LYS A 46 -7.45 -17.25 11.20
N ALA A 47 -8.63 -17.02 11.79
CA ALA A 47 -9.48 -15.89 11.46
C ALA A 47 -8.80 -14.54 11.79
N GLY A 48 -8.15 -14.45 12.96
CA GLY A 48 -7.39 -13.26 13.36
C GLY A 48 -6.25 -12.93 12.39
N TRP A 49 -5.44 -13.92 12.02
CA TRP A 49 -4.35 -13.75 11.06
C TRP A 49 -4.84 -13.33 9.68
N THR A 50 -5.90 -13.98 9.17
CA THR A 50 -6.54 -13.61 7.91
C THR A 50 -7.01 -12.16 7.93
N LEU A 51 -7.69 -11.75 9.01
CA LEU A 51 -8.17 -10.38 9.16
C LEU A 51 -7.01 -9.38 9.18
N PHE A 52 -5.98 -9.64 9.99
CA PHE A 52 -4.82 -8.75 10.09
C PHE A 52 -4.13 -8.53 8.74
N VAL A 53 -3.93 -9.60 7.98
CA VAL A 53 -3.30 -9.57 6.65
C VAL A 53 -4.14 -8.76 5.65
N ILE A 54 -5.46 -8.88 5.68
CA ILE A 54 -6.39 -8.10 4.83
C ILE A 54 -6.43 -6.62 5.24
N PHE A 55 -6.37 -6.31 6.54
CA PHE A 55 -6.50 -4.94 7.04
C PHE A 55 -5.19 -4.14 7.02
N THR A 56 -4.03 -4.80 7.02
CA THR A 56 -2.71 -4.17 6.88
C THR A 56 -2.61 -3.15 5.74
N PRO A 57 -3.02 -3.44 4.48
CA PRO A 57 -3.00 -2.44 3.41
C PRO A 57 -3.93 -1.25 3.69
N LEU A 58 -5.10 -1.49 4.28
CA LEU A 58 -6.05 -0.42 4.66
C LEU A 58 -5.43 0.50 5.72
N LEU A 59 -4.79 -0.08 6.73
CA LEU A 59 -4.10 0.68 7.77
C LEU A 59 -2.99 1.54 7.17
N GLY A 60 -2.23 1.04 6.20
CA GLY A 60 -1.23 1.83 5.48
C GLY A 60 -1.83 3.07 4.81
N VAL A 61 -2.98 2.92 4.13
CA VAL A 61 -3.69 4.04 3.51
C VAL A 61 -4.24 5.02 4.55
N LEU A 62 -4.84 4.52 5.62
CA LEU A 62 -5.37 5.37 6.70
C LEU A 62 -4.26 6.17 7.37
N VAL A 63 -3.13 5.52 7.69
CA VAL A 63 -1.94 6.19 8.22
C VAL A 63 -1.43 7.22 7.23
N TYR A 64 -1.33 6.89 5.93
CA TYR A 64 -0.95 7.85 4.90
C TYR A 64 -1.88 9.07 4.90
N MET A 65 -3.20 8.88 4.96
CA MET A 65 -4.15 9.99 4.98
C MET A 65 -4.03 10.86 6.24
N ILE A 66 -3.80 10.26 7.40
CA ILE A 66 -3.64 10.98 8.67
C ILE A 66 -2.32 11.76 8.70
N VAL A 67 -1.24 11.14 8.23
CA VAL A 67 0.11 11.74 8.24
C VAL A 67 0.30 12.73 7.09
N ARG A 68 -0.51 12.64 6.02
CA ARG A 68 -0.42 13.52 4.87
C ARG A 68 -0.64 14.97 5.33
N PRO A 69 0.36 15.85 5.20
CA PRO A 69 0.24 17.22 5.65
C PRO A 69 -0.85 17.97 4.85
N PRO A 70 -1.61 18.86 5.50
CA PRO A 70 -2.52 19.77 4.80
C PRO A 70 -1.77 20.60 3.77
N LEU A 71 -2.30 20.64 2.54
CA LEU A 71 -1.77 21.48 1.47
C LEU A 71 -2.23 22.93 1.70
N GLU A 72 -1.62 23.68 2.62
CA GLU A 72 -2.04 25.05 2.91
C GLU A 72 -0.91 26.02 3.28
N LYS A 73 0.01 26.31 2.35
CA LYS A 73 0.88 27.51 2.53
C LYS A 73 1.10 28.35 1.27
N THR A 74 0.70 27.87 0.09
CA THR A 74 1.06 28.51 -1.19
C THR A 74 -0.12 29.12 -1.97
N LEU A 75 -1.36 28.70 -1.69
CA LEU A 75 -2.55 29.24 -2.37
C LEU A 75 -3.04 30.55 -1.75
N THR A 76 -2.93 30.69 -0.42
CA THR A 76 -3.29 31.92 0.31
C THR A 76 -2.34 33.08 0.01
N ALA A 77 -1.06 32.81 -0.29
CA ALA A 77 -0.08 33.84 -0.64
C ALA A 77 -0.16 34.32 -2.11
N ARG A 78 -0.75 33.52 -3.01
CA ARG A 78 -0.93 33.88 -4.44
C ARG A 78 -2.31 34.47 -4.75
N SER A 79 -3.31 34.26 -3.91
CA SER A 79 -4.65 34.84 -4.10
C SER A 79 -4.79 36.28 -3.58
N ALA A 80 -3.78 36.79 -2.88
CA ALA A 80 -3.77 38.13 -2.26
C ALA A 80 -2.91 39.16 -3.04
N ASN A 81 -2.49 38.84 -4.27
CA ASN A 81 -1.71 39.68 -5.19
C ASN A 81 -2.33 39.57 -6.58
#